data_AF-A0A224XFD2-F1
#
_entry.id   AF-A0A224XFD2-F1
#
_cell.length_a   1.000
_cell.length_b   1.000
_cell.length_c   1.000
_cell.angle_alpha   90.00
_cell.angle_beta   90.00
_cell.angle_gamma   90.00
#
_symmetry.space_group_name_H-M   'P 1'
#
loop_
_entity.id
_entity.type
_entity.pdbx_description
1 polymer ?
#
loop_
_entity_poly.entity_id
_entity_poly.type
_entity_poly.pdbx_seq_one_letter_code
_entity_poly.pdbx_strand_id
1 'polypeptide(L)'
;MKVFLTAALIAFVCATTQAFTDKETHEMFCSIPDPLAARWIDCIIKDAPESISKITGIIFECVDKYWEVTGPGDSILGVICYPEIVEDPNVKDCVEEKGKDLPHPSTEELQSMEEKIGPCFASAK
;
A
#
# COMPACT_ATOMS: atom_id res chain seq x y z
N MET A 1 18.88 -21.59 35.89
CA MET A 1 18.77 -20.11 35.84
C MET A 1 19.47 -19.49 34.63
N LYS A 2 20.76 -19.79 34.36
CA LYS A 2 21.48 -19.23 33.20
C LYS A 2 20.77 -19.42 31.85
N VAL A 3 20.27 -20.63 31.57
CA VAL A 3 19.59 -20.96 30.30
C VAL A 3 18.25 -20.21 30.11
N PHE A 4 17.51 -19.99 31.19
CA PHE A 4 16.25 -19.24 31.15
C PHE A 4 16.48 -17.75 30.90
N LEU A 5 17.57 -17.18 31.45
CA LEU A 5 17.97 -15.80 31.20
C LEU A 5 18.43 -15.59 29.76
N THR A 6 19.20 -16.51 29.18
CA THR A 6 19.59 -16.43 27.76
C THR A 6 18.39 -16.60 26.83
N ALA A 7 17.49 -17.54 27.11
CA ALA A 7 16.27 -17.71 26.30
C ALA A 7 15.35 -16.48 26.36
N ALA A 8 15.19 -15.87 27.54
CA ALA A 8 14.42 -14.64 27.71
C ALA A 8 15.06 -13.44 26.98
N LEU A 9 16.39 -13.33 27.00
CA LEU A 9 17.12 -12.31 26.23
C LEU A 9 16.96 -12.49 24.73
N ILE A 10 17.05 -13.72 24.20
CA ILE A 10 16.83 -13.99 22.78
C ILE A 10 15.38 -13.69 22.39
N ALA A 11 14.41 -14.14 23.19
CA ALA A 11 13.00 -13.85 22.94
C ALA A 11 12.71 -12.34 22.99
N PHE A 12 13.33 -11.60 23.92
CA PHE A 12 13.20 -10.15 24.01
C PHE A 12 13.81 -9.44 22.80
N VAL A 13 15.00 -9.83 22.35
CA VAL A 13 15.62 -9.26 21.15
C VAL A 13 14.80 -9.56 19.91
N CYS A 14 14.30 -10.79 19.75
CA CYS A 14 13.44 -11.16 18.62
C CYS A 14 12.06 -10.47 18.67
N ALA A 15 11.51 -10.20 19.86
CA ALA A 15 10.23 -9.51 20.00
C ALA A 15 10.33 -7.98 19.84
N THR A 16 11.51 -7.40 20.04
CA THR A 16 11.72 -5.95 20.00
C THR A 16 12.41 -5.45 18.74
N THR A 17 13.02 -6.35 17.96
CA THR A 17 13.56 -6.00 16.64
C THR A 17 12.43 -6.06 15.62
N GLN A 18 12.08 -4.90 15.03
CA GLN A 18 11.37 -4.91 13.76
C GLN A 18 12.27 -5.61 12.75
N ALA A 19 11.80 -6.72 12.18
CA ALA A 19 12.60 -7.53 11.26
C ALA A 19 12.95 -6.77 9.97
N PHE A 20 12.15 -5.76 9.62
CA PHE A 20 12.32 -4.91 8.46
C PHE A 20 12.02 -3.45 8.84
N THR A 21 12.80 -2.54 8.27
CA THR A 21 12.50 -1.11 8.21
C THR A 21 11.37 -0.83 7.22
N ASP A 22 10.76 0.36 7.28
CA ASP A 22 9.73 0.78 6.31
C ASP A 22 10.26 0.72 4.87
N LYS A 23 11.54 1.11 4.69
CA LYS A 23 12.23 1.04 3.40
C LYS A 23 12.36 -0.39 2.91
N GLU A 24 12.82 -1.31 3.76
CA GLU A 24 12.95 -2.73 3.39
C GLU A 24 11.58 -3.36 3.10
N THR A 25 10.54 -2.95 3.83
CA THR A 25 9.15 -3.41 3.59
C THR A 25 8.64 -2.92 2.24
N HIS A 26 8.93 -1.67 1.90
CA HIS A 26 8.60 -1.09 0.60
C HIS A 26 9.35 -1.79 -0.55
N GLU A 27 10.67 -1.95 -0.43
CA GLU A 27 11.48 -2.67 -1.42
C GLU A 27 11.00 -4.13 -1.58
N MET A 28 10.62 -4.78 -0.48
CA MET A 28 10.05 -6.12 -0.51
C MET A 28 8.71 -6.13 -1.26
N PHE A 29 7.80 -5.20 -0.97
CA PHE A 29 6.52 -5.09 -1.67
C PHE A 29 6.69 -4.85 -3.17
N CYS A 30 7.57 -3.91 -3.55
CA CYS A 30 7.83 -3.58 -4.95
C CYS A 30 8.67 -4.62 -5.69
N SER A 31 9.20 -5.64 -5.00
CA SER A 31 9.84 -6.80 -5.63
C SER A 31 8.84 -7.90 -6.07
N ILE A 32 7.57 -7.78 -5.66
CA ILE A 32 6.51 -8.72 -5.98
C ILE A 32 6.09 -8.50 -7.44
N PRO A 33 5.82 -9.57 -8.22
CA PRO A 33 5.37 -9.40 -9.60
C PRO A 33 4.14 -8.50 -9.70
N ASP A 34 4.20 -7.49 -10.57
CA ASP A 34 3.20 -6.43 -10.69
C ASP A 34 1.77 -6.96 -10.84
N PRO A 35 1.48 -7.98 -11.68
CA PRO A 35 0.13 -8.52 -11.81
C PRO A 35 -0.42 -9.11 -10.51
N LEU A 36 0.46 -9.61 -9.61
CA LEU A 36 0.06 -10.13 -8.31
C LEU A 36 -0.16 -8.98 -7.31
N ALA A 37 0.77 -8.02 -7.26
CA ALA A 37 0.66 -6.87 -6.36
C ALA A 37 -0.58 -6.01 -6.69
N ALA A 38 -0.85 -5.76 -7.97
CA ALA A 38 -2.04 -5.05 -8.42
C ALA A 38 -3.34 -5.77 -8.00
N ARG A 39 -3.41 -7.10 -8.12
CA ARG A 39 -4.56 -7.89 -7.65
C ARG A 39 -4.77 -7.82 -6.14
N TRP A 40 -3.68 -7.79 -5.37
CA TRP A 40 -3.77 -7.60 -3.92
C TRP A 40 -4.33 -6.23 -3.58
N ILE A 41 -3.84 -5.18 -4.24
CA ILE A 41 -4.36 -3.83 -4.06
C ILE A 41 -5.84 -3.79 -4.44
N ASP A 42 -6.23 -4.32 -5.61
CA ASP A 42 -7.62 -4.39 -6.06
C ASP A 42 -8.51 -5.09 -5.02
N CYS A 43 -8.04 -6.20 -4.43
CA CYS A 43 -8.74 -6.89 -3.37
C CYS A 43 -8.94 -6.00 -2.12
N ILE A 44 -7.88 -5.31 -1.69
CA ILE A 44 -7.90 -4.44 -0.50
C ILE A 44 -8.90 -3.28 -0.73
N ILE A 45 -8.89 -2.68 -1.92
CA ILE A 45 -9.68 -1.49 -2.22
C ILE A 45 -11.14 -1.79 -2.64
N LYS A 46 -11.46 -3.04 -3.01
CA LYS A 46 -12.77 -3.45 -3.55
C LYS A 46 -13.96 -2.97 -2.71
N ASP A 47 -13.85 -3.08 -1.39
CA ASP A 47 -14.89 -2.67 -0.44
C ASP A 47 -14.37 -1.54 0.48
N ALA A 48 -13.45 -0.72 -0.03
CA ALA A 48 -12.85 0.35 0.76
C ALA A 48 -13.88 1.40 1.19
N PRO A 49 -13.64 2.08 2.31
CA PRO A 49 -14.43 3.24 2.71
C PRO A 49 -14.48 4.31 1.61
N GLU A 50 -15.52 5.14 1.63
CA GLU A 50 -15.78 6.12 0.56
C GLU A 50 -14.60 7.09 0.37
N SER A 51 -13.94 7.49 1.45
CA SER A 51 -12.75 8.36 1.42
C SER A 51 -11.62 7.74 0.59
N ILE A 52 -11.30 6.48 0.88
CA ILE A 52 -10.27 5.70 0.19
C ILE A 52 -10.68 5.43 -1.25
N SER A 53 -11.94 5.05 -1.50
CA SER A 53 -12.45 4.80 -2.85
C SER A 53 -12.34 6.05 -3.75
N LYS A 54 -12.58 7.24 -3.18
CA LYS A 54 -12.37 8.51 -3.88
C LYS A 54 -10.91 8.78 -4.18
N ILE A 55 -10.02 8.56 -3.21
CA ILE A 55 -8.57 8.73 -3.39
C ILE A 55 -8.06 7.80 -4.50
N THR A 56 -8.40 6.51 -4.43
CA THR A 56 -7.97 5.52 -5.44
C THR A 56 -8.54 5.82 -6.82
N GLY A 57 -9.78 6.31 -6.89
CA GLY A 57 -10.39 6.76 -8.14
C GLY A 57 -9.65 7.94 -8.78
N ILE A 58 -9.23 8.93 -7.98
CA ILE A 58 -8.46 10.08 -8.47
C ILE A 58 -7.08 9.64 -8.95
N ILE A 59 -6.40 8.79 -8.18
CA ILE A 59 -5.09 8.26 -8.58
C ILE A 59 -5.22 7.51 -9.91
N PHE A 60 -6.21 6.63 -10.04
CA PHE A 60 -6.49 5.92 -11.29
C PHE A 60 -6.71 6.89 -12.45
N GLU A 61 -7.61 7.86 -12.30
CA GLU A 61 -7.91 8.82 -13.37
C GLU A 61 -6.68 9.64 -13.79
N CYS A 62 -5.84 10.04 -12.83
CA CYS A 62 -4.65 10.83 -13.12
C CYS A 62 -3.53 10.02 -13.76
N VAL A 63 -3.34 8.77 -13.34
CA VAL A 63 -2.30 7.89 -13.88
C VAL A 63 -2.70 7.37 -15.27
N ASP A 64 -3.92 6.87 -15.45
CA ASP A 64 -4.46 6.33 -16.72
C ASP A 64 -4.41 7.33 -17.88
N LYS A 65 -4.43 8.63 -17.57
CA LYS A 65 -4.33 9.67 -18.58
C LYS A 65 -2.95 9.76 -19.25
N TYR A 66 -1.88 9.37 -18.55
CA TYR A 66 -0.49 9.58 -19.00
C TYR A 66 0.34 8.30 -19.04
N TRP A 67 -0.11 7.24 -18.37
CA TRP A 67 0.58 5.96 -18.23
C TRP A 67 -0.36 4.81 -18.57
N GLU A 68 0.18 3.75 -19.18
CA GLU A 68 -0.60 2.54 -19.47
C GLU A 68 -0.83 1.75 -18.18
N VAL A 69 -2.07 1.75 -17.69
CA VAL A 69 -2.50 1.01 -16.51
C VAL A 69 -3.82 0.30 -16.78
N THR A 70 -4.01 -0.88 -16.18
CA THR A 70 -5.20 -1.70 -16.44
C THR A 70 -6.38 -1.35 -15.52
N GLY A 71 -6.10 -0.76 -14.36
CA GLY A 71 -7.12 -0.45 -13.36
C GLY A 71 -6.58 0.23 -12.11
N PRO A 72 -7.43 0.43 -11.10
CA PRO A 72 -7.06 1.17 -9.89
C PRO A 72 -5.90 0.55 -9.11
N GLY A 73 -5.86 -0.78 -8.96
CA GLY A 73 -4.75 -1.46 -8.29
C GLY A 73 -3.41 -1.24 -8.97
N ASP A 74 -3.40 -1.21 -10.30
CA ASP A 74 -2.21 -0.97 -11.12
C ASP A 74 -1.73 0.48 -10.99
N SER A 75 -2.64 1.44 -10.96
CA SER A 75 -2.29 2.85 -10.72
C SER A 75 -1.74 3.11 -9.33
N ILE A 76 -2.32 2.48 -8.31
CA ILE A 76 -1.81 2.57 -6.94
C ILE A 76 -0.43 1.92 -6.83
N LEU A 77 -0.25 0.74 -7.44
CA LEU A 77 1.06 0.11 -7.54
C LEU A 77 2.06 1.03 -8.23
N GLY A 78 1.64 1.67 -9.33
CA GLY A 78 2.36 2.70 -10.07
C GLY A 78 2.93 3.78 -9.16
N VAL A 79 2.04 4.43 -8.41
CA VAL A 79 2.42 5.53 -7.50
C VAL A 79 3.30 5.05 -6.33
N ILE A 80 3.11 3.82 -5.85
CA ILE A 80 3.93 3.28 -4.76
C ILE A 80 5.32 2.92 -5.27
N CYS A 81 5.42 2.11 -6.32
CA CYS A 81 6.65 1.40 -6.67
C CYS A 81 7.47 2.03 -7.79
N TYR A 82 6.91 2.97 -8.55
CA TYR A 82 7.55 3.55 -9.73
C TYR A 82 7.69 5.07 -9.56
N PRO A 83 8.87 5.54 -9.09
CA PRO A 83 9.14 6.94 -8.88
C PRO A 83 8.80 7.81 -10.10
N GLU A 84 9.01 7.30 -11.31
CA GLU A 84 8.72 7.99 -12.55
C GLU A 84 7.24 8.37 -12.73
N ILE A 85 6.29 7.62 -12.15
CA ILE A 85 4.86 7.92 -12.21
C ILE A 85 4.51 9.02 -11.20
N VAL A 86 5.00 8.92 -9.96
CA VAL A 86 4.70 9.92 -8.92
C VAL A 86 5.46 11.23 -9.12
N GLU A 87 6.64 11.18 -9.76
CA GLU A 87 7.44 12.34 -10.13
C GLU A 87 7.02 12.96 -11.48
N ASP A 88 6.16 12.31 -12.26
CA ASP A 88 5.59 12.89 -13.49
C ASP A 88 4.80 14.15 -13.13
N PRO A 89 5.21 15.33 -13.64
CA PRO A 89 4.53 16.59 -13.34
C PRO A 89 3.04 16.56 -13.68
N ASN A 90 2.65 15.85 -14.73
CA ASN A 90 1.25 15.80 -15.16
C ASN A 90 0.38 14.96 -14.21
N VAL A 91 0.93 13.85 -13.70
CA VAL A 91 0.25 13.02 -12.69
C VAL A 91 0.17 13.78 -11.39
N LYS A 92 1.29 14.37 -10.94
CA LYS A 92 1.36 15.16 -9.71
C LYS A 92 0.39 16.33 -9.72
N ASP A 93 0.41 17.15 -10.77
CA ASP A 93 -0.49 18.30 -10.89
C ASP A 93 -1.96 17.87 -10.91
N CYS A 94 -2.28 16.76 -11.59
CA CYS A 94 -3.63 16.20 -11.62
C CYS A 94 -4.11 15.74 -10.23
N VAL A 95 -3.27 14.99 -9.50
CA VAL A 95 -3.58 14.50 -8.16
C VAL A 95 -3.71 15.68 -7.18
N GLU A 96 -2.81 16.66 -7.26
CA GLU A 96 -2.89 17.87 -6.43
C GLU A 96 -4.13 18.71 -6.75
N GLU A 97 -4.52 18.83 -8.02
CA GLU A 97 -5.73 19.57 -8.42
C GLU A 97 -7.01 18.90 -7.89
N LYS A 98 -7.16 17.59 -8.14
CA LYS A 98 -8.35 16.83 -7.76
C LYS A 98 -8.39 16.47 -6.28
N GLY A 99 -7.23 16.42 -5.62
CA GLY A 99 -7.07 16.03 -4.22
C GLY A 99 -7.36 17.13 -3.19
N LYS A 100 -7.47 18.40 -3.62
CA LYS A 100 -7.66 19.56 -2.73
C LYS A 100 -8.87 19.44 -1.79
N ASP A 101 -9.93 18.79 -2.25
CA ASP A 101 -11.19 18.67 -1.52
C ASP A 101 -11.43 17.24 -1.00
N LEU A 102 -10.40 16.38 -0.99
CA LEU A 102 -10.57 15.02 -0.53
C LEU A 102 -10.68 14.94 1.00
N PRO A 103 -11.68 14.20 1.51
CA PRO A 103 -11.72 13.88 2.92
C PRO A 103 -10.50 13.03 3.27
N HIS A 104 -9.79 13.42 4.32
CA HIS A 104 -8.73 12.57 4.87
C HIS A 104 -9.39 11.34 5.50
N PRO A 105 -8.92 10.13 5.16
CA PRO A 105 -9.42 8.92 5.78
C PRO A 105 -9.25 9.00 7.30
N SER A 106 -10.30 8.66 8.04
CA SER A 106 -10.22 8.52 9.49
C SER A 106 -9.35 7.33 9.88
N THR A 107 -8.86 7.33 11.12
CA THR A 107 -8.10 6.19 11.66
C THR A 107 -8.88 4.88 11.59
N GLU A 108 -10.20 4.93 11.82
CA GLU A 108 -11.08 3.75 11.73
C GLU A 108 -11.16 3.21 10.30
N GLU A 109 -11.24 4.09 9.30
CA GLU A 109 -11.23 3.71 7.89
C GLU A 109 -9.90 3.06 7.52
N LEU A 110 -8.76 3.59 7.99
CA LEU A 110 -7.44 3.01 7.76
C LEU A 110 -7.30 1.64 8.44
N GLN A 111 -7.74 1.49 9.68
CA GLN A 111 -7.74 0.20 10.39
C GLN A 111 -8.60 -0.85 9.65
N SER A 112 -9.75 -0.44 9.12
CA SER A 112 -10.61 -1.34 8.32
C SER A 112 -9.92 -1.85 7.05
N MET A 113 -8.97 -1.09 6.50
CA MET A 113 -8.16 -1.54 5.37
C MET A 113 -7.06 -2.51 5.82
N GLU A 114 -6.39 -2.22 6.94
CA GLU A 114 -5.35 -3.10 7.49
C GLU A 114 -5.88 -4.52 7.74
N GLU A 115 -7.11 -4.64 8.25
CA GLU A 115 -7.78 -5.92 8.47
C GLU A 115 -8.00 -6.74 7.17
N LYS A 116 -8.01 -6.08 6.01
CA LYS A 116 -8.18 -6.74 4.70
C LYS A 116 -6.88 -7.24 4.08
N ILE A 117 -5.73 -6.73 4.53
CA ILE A 117 -4.42 -7.07 3.96
C ILE A 117 -4.18 -8.58 4.04
N GLY A 118 -4.33 -9.18 5.23
CA GLY A 118 -4.11 -10.61 5.45
C GLY A 118 -5.01 -11.51 4.57
N PRO A 119 -6.35 -11.33 4.59
CA PRO A 119 -7.26 -12.07 3.73
C PRO A 119 -6.97 -11.91 2.22
N CYS A 120 -6.59 -10.71 1.77
CA CYS A 120 -6.28 -10.46 0.36
C CYS A 120 -4.99 -11.16 -0.09
N PHE A 121 -3.95 -11.18 0.75
CA PHE A 121 -2.74 -11.96 0.49
C PHE A 121 -3.01 -13.47 0.42
N ALA A 122 -3.93 -13.98 1.25
CA ALA A 122 -4.28 -15.40 1.26
C ALA A 122 -5.21 -15.82 0.09
N SER A 123 -5.97 -14.88 -0.47
CA SER A 123 -7.04 -15.17 -1.45
C SER A 123 -6.62 -15.00 -2.91
N ALA A 124 -5.55 -14.27 -3.21
CA ALA A 124 -5.02 -14.19 -4.57
C ALA A 124 -4.25 -15.47 -4.93
N LYS A 125 -5.01 -16.47 -5.36
CA LYS A 125 -4.50 -17.64 -6.12
C LYS A 125 -4.56 -17.37 -7.62
#